data_AF-A0A8B7E3T9-F1
#
_entry.id   AF-A0A8B7E3T9-F1
#
_cell.length_a   1.000
_cell.length_b   1.000
_cell.length_c   1.000
_cell.angle_alpha   90.00
_cell.angle_beta   90.00
_cell.angle_gamma   90.00
#
_symmetry.space_group_name_H-M   'P 1'
#
loop_
_entity.id
_entity.type
_entity.pdbx_description
1 polymer ?
#
loop_
_entity_poly.entity_id
_entity_poly.type
_entity_poly.pdbx_seq_one_letter_code
_entity_poly.pdbx_strand_id
1 'polypeptide(L)'
;LRNELGGEINTVKLYLRVEFYPEDVEQGLILNITQQLFFIHVKNEILNENIYCPAGEAVLMAAFAVQAKYGDFDEELRHKDFLLDEQLLPKRVKNMYQLTDEQWVERIKSLYADHPTGLSRAEAEMEYLKIAQDLEMYGTGYYLIQNDKQTELWLGIQATGINIYSYENKLVPKVSFIWSEIKNISFKNTQILIEPMGKDVQSFCFISNDVSMNREILLLCSGNHELYLKRRKPDSLELQVMKLQANELKGERQREKKRYMKEKQRSIELEKRFKEFQTTLEKYQTHLGNGELQENLDKKYKMLNKHNVILYGVINYGFLEVYE
;
A
#
# COMPACT_ATOMS: atom_id res chain seq x y z
N LEU A 1 -13.48 -14.22 -39.03
CA LEU A 1 -13.00 -12.90 -39.52
C LEU A 1 -11.54 -12.59 -39.18
N ARG A 2 -10.70 -13.56 -38.77
CA ARG A 2 -9.30 -13.32 -38.34
C ARG A 2 -8.23 -13.57 -39.43
N ASN A 3 -8.62 -13.98 -40.64
CA ASN A 3 -7.68 -14.46 -41.67
C ASN A 3 -7.79 -13.78 -43.06
N GLU A 4 -8.46 -12.61 -43.20
CA GLU A 4 -8.63 -11.98 -44.53
C GLU A 4 -7.98 -10.59 -44.70
N LEU A 5 -7.24 -10.08 -43.70
CA LEU A 5 -6.52 -8.81 -43.84
C LEU A 5 -5.09 -9.01 -43.39
N GLY A 6 -4.20 -9.27 -44.34
CA GLY A 6 -2.74 -9.37 -44.16
C GLY A 6 -2.09 -8.03 -43.81
N GLY A 7 -2.54 -7.37 -42.74
CA GLY A 7 -1.91 -6.21 -42.14
C GLY A 7 -1.31 -6.59 -40.78
N GLU A 8 -0.09 -6.13 -40.50
CA GLU A 8 0.50 -6.24 -39.16
C GLU A 8 -0.45 -5.60 -38.14
N ILE A 9 -0.89 -6.38 -37.15
CA ILE A 9 -1.67 -5.84 -36.03
C ILE A 9 -0.70 -5.03 -35.17
N ASN A 10 -0.62 -3.72 -35.43
CA ASN A 10 0.08 -2.78 -34.57
C ASN A 10 -0.61 -2.76 -33.20
N THR A 11 -0.10 -3.56 -32.27
CA THR A 11 -0.57 -3.59 -30.90
C THR A 11 -0.02 -2.38 -30.15
N VAL A 12 -0.89 -1.42 -29.83
CA VAL A 12 -0.54 -0.28 -28.98
C VAL A 12 -0.59 -0.73 -27.53
N LYS A 13 0.53 -0.62 -26.82
CA LYS A 13 0.61 -0.89 -25.37
C LYS A 13 0.37 0.42 -24.61
N LEU A 14 -0.65 0.42 -23.76
CA LEU A 14 -0.95 1.53 -22.85
C LEU A 14 -0.67 1.09 -21.42
N TYR A 15 -0.06 1.97 -20.63
CA TYR A 15 0.22 1.74 -19.22
C TYR A 15 -0.57 2.76 -18.40
N LEU A 16 -1.41 2.26 -17.49
CA LEU A 16 -2.03 3.10 -16.48
C LEU A 16 -0.98 3.45 -15.42
N ARG A 17 -0.71 4.74 -15.23
CA ARG A 17 0.24 5.27 -14.24
C ARG A 17 -0.40 6.37 -13.41
N VAL A 18 0.15 6.59 -12.22
CA VAL A 18 -0.19 7.73 -11.38
C VAL A 18 0.63 8.93 -11.85
N GLU A 19 -0.07 9.99 -12.27
CA GLU A 19 0.56 11.25 -12.67
C GLU A 19 0.57 12.28 -11.52
N PHE A 20 -0.52 12.34 -10.74
CA PHE A 20 -0.67 13.28 -9.63
C PHE A 20 -0.78 12.54 -8.29
N TYR A 21 0.03 12.97 -7.33
CA TYR A 21 0.09 12.39 -5.99
C TYR A 21 -0.77 13.23 -5.03
N PRO A 22 -1.40 12.62 -4.01
CA PRO A 22 -2.06 13.36 -2.95
C PRO A 22 -1.04 14.05 -2.04
N GLU A 23 -1.45 15.10 -1.32
CA GLU A 23 -0.64 15.72 -0.25
C GLU A 23 -0.58 14.81 1.00
N ASP A 24 -1.63 14.02 1.24
CA ASP A 24 -1.72 13.03 2.30
C ASP A 24 -2.45 11.80 1.73
N VAL A 25 -1.83 10.62 1.82
CA VAL A 25 -2.37 9.39 1.22
C VAL A 25 -3.66 8.92 1.90
N GLU A 26 -3.82 9.13 3.21
CA GLU A 26 -4.98 8.65 3.98
C GLU A 26 -6.22 9.49 3.71
N GLN A 27 -6.04 10.81 3.53
CA GLN A 27 -7.10 11.75 3.17
C GLN A 27 -7.39 11.77 1.67
N GLY A 28 -6.36 11.56 0.85
CA GLY A 28 -6.45 11.65 -0.61
C GLY A 28 -6.97 10.38 -1.28
N LEU A 29 -6.67 9.19 -0.73
CA LEU A 29 -7.06 7.91 -1.32
C LEU A 29 -8.32 7.38 -0.63
N ILE A 30 -9.47 7.66 -1.24
CA ILE A 30 -10.78 7.36 -0.63
C ILE A 30 -11.25 5.93 -0.95
N LEU A 31 -11.11 5.48 -2.20
CA LEU A 31 -11.56 4.16 -2.63
C LEU A 31 -10.44 3.13 -2.49
N ASN A 32 -10.78 1.93 -2.01
CA ASN A 32 -9.82 0.82 -1.87
C ASN A 32 -9.13 0.46 -3.20
N ILE A 33 -9.86 0.53 -4.33
CA ILE A 33 -9.27 0.24 -5.65
C ILE A 33 -8.21 1.28 -6.03
N THR A 34 -8.46 2.56 -5.77
CA THR A 34 -7.49 3.63 -6.01
C THR A 34 -6.27 3.43 -5.14
N GLN A 35 -6.46 3.12 -3.86
CA GLN A 35 -5.39 2.82 -2.92
C GLN A 35 -4.53 1.64 -3.40
N GLN A 36 -5.16 0.53 -3.83
CA GLN A 36 -4.47 -0.66 -4.31
C GLN A 36 -3.63 -0.36 -5.57
N LEU A 37 -4.20 0.35 -6.54
CA LEU A 37 -3.48 0.75 -7.75
C LEU A 37 -2.30 1.67 -7.43
N PHE A 38 -2.50 2.60 -6.50
CA PHE A 38 -1.47 3.53 -6.05
C PHE A 38 -0.34 2.81 -5.29
N PHE A 39 -0.68 1.86 -4.41
CA PHE A 39 0.29 0.97 -3.76
C PHE A 39 1.15 0.21 -4.77
N ILE A 40 0.54 -0.41 -5.78
CA ILE A 40 1.27 -1.16 -6.81
C ILE A 40 2.21 -0.21 -7.58
N HIS A 41 1.73 0.97 -7.96
CA HIS A 41 2.53 1.97 -8.65
C HIS A 41 3.75 2.39 -7.82
N VAL A 42 3.55 2.86 -6.58
CA VAL A 42 4.63 3.33 -5.71
C VAL A 42 5.62 2.21 -5.38
N LYS A 43 5.13 1.00 -5.10
CA LYS A 43 5.99 -0.16 -4.85
C LYS A 43 6.91 -0.41 -6.05
N ASN A 44 6.37 -0.37 -7.26
CA ASN A 44 7.16 -0.56 -8.48
C ASN A 44 8.18 0.57 -8.67
N GLU A 45 7.81 1.83 -8.43
CA GLU A 45 8.73 2.97 -8.53
C GLU A 45 9.89 2.88 -7.52
N ILE A 46 9.66 2.37 -6.31
CA ILE A 46 10.71 2.10 -5.32
C ILE A 46 11.60 0.92 -5.75
N LEU A 47 11.00 -0.21 -6.16
CA LEU A 47 11.75 -1.40 -6.58
C LEU A 47 12.61 -1.17 -7.84
N ASN A 48 12.13 -0.29 -8.73
CA ASN A 48 12.85 0.13 -9.93
C ASN A 48 13.86 1.26 -9.67
N GLU A 49 14.00 1.73 -8.42
CA GLU A 49 14.95 2.76 -8.00
C GLU A 49 14.68 4.17 -8.57
N ASN A 50 13.45 4.41 -9.04
CA ASN A 50 12.98 5.74 -9.43
C ASN A 50 12.74 6.63 -8.19
N ILE A 51 12.31 6.01 -7.09
CA ILE A 51 12.19 6.65 -5.76
C ILE A 51 13.29 6.08 -4.87
N TYR A 52 14.16 6.94 -4.36
CA TYR A 52 15.14 6.53 -3.36
C TYR A 52 14.42 6.14 -2.06
N CYS A 53 14.70 4.94 -1.59
CA CYS A 53 14.21 4.41 -0.33
C CYS A 53 15.41 3.93 0.49
N PRO A 54 15.64 4.44 1.72
CA PRO A 54 16.70 3.95 2.58
C PRO A 54 16.40 2.51 3.07
N ALA A 55 17.43 1.82 3.57
CA ALA A 55 17.35 0.38 3.79
C ALA A 55 16.38 -0.01 4.92
N GLY A 56 16.28 0.80 5.99
CA GLY A 56 15.38 0.50 7.10
C GLY A 56 13.92 0.55 6.67
N GLU A 57 13.56 1.62 5.99
CA GLU A 57 12.23 1.86 5.42
C GLU A 57 11.90 0.78 4.38
N ALA A 58 12.84 0.43 3.50
CA ALA A 58 12.64 -0.60 2.50
C ALA A 58 12.27 -1.97 3.09
N VAL A 59 12.92 -2.38 4.19
CA VAL A 59 12.65 -3.66 4.86
C VAL A 59 11.30 -3.63 5.58
N LEU A 60 10.96 -2.52 6.25
CA LEU A 60 9.66 -2.34 6.88
C LEU A 60 8.52 -2.35 5.85
N MET A 61 8.69 -1.62 4.75
CA MET A 61 7.76 -1.57 3.64
C MET A 61 7.62 -2.95 2.97
N ALA A 62 8.71 -3.71 2.83
CA ALA A 62 8.66 -5.08 2.34
C ALA A 62 7.79 -5.98 3.26
N ALA A 63 7.90 -5.84 4.58
CA ALA A 63 7.04 -6.58 5.51
C ALA A 63 5.55 -6.24 5.32
N PHE A 64 5.20 -4.96 5.12
CA PHE A 64 3.82 -4.56 4.82
C PHE A 64 3.34 -5.10 3.46
N ALA A 65 4.21 -5.13 2.46
CA ALA A 65 3.88 -5.71 1.15
C ALA A 65 3.63 -7.23 1.25
N VAL A 66 4.37 -7.94 2.11
CA VAL A 66 4.16 -9.36 2.39
C VAL A 66 2.83 -9.57 3.13
N GLN A 67 2.53 -8.80 4.18
CA GLN A 67 1.24 -8.85 4.86
C GLN A 67 0.07 -8.59 3.89
N ALA A 68 0.20 -7.60 3.02
CA ALA A 68 -0.83 -7.28 2.02
C ALA A 68 -1.09 -8.45 1.04
N LYS A 69 -0.06 -9.24 0.73
CA LYS A 69 -0.13 -10.36 -0.23
C LYS A 69 -0.57 -11.68 0.42
N TYR A 70 -0.05 -12.00 1.60
CA TYR A 70 -0.21 -13.32 2.23
C TYR A 70 -1.14 -13.32 3.45
N GLY A 71 -1.54 -12.16 3.97
CA GLY A 71 -2.37 -12.06 5.18
C GLY A 71 -1.52 -12.05 6.44
N ASP A 72 -2.03 -12.63 7.53
CA ASP A 72 -1.33 -12.70 8.81
C ASP A 72 -0.19 -13.73 8.79
N PHE A 73 0.85 -13.46 9.59
CA PHE A 73 1.94 -14.42 9.78
C PHE A 73 1.43 -15.71 10.45
N ASP A 74 1.76 -16.85 9.85
CA ASP A 74 1.52 -18.19 10.39
C ASP A 74 2.88 -18.80 10.79
N GLU A 75 2.98 -19.41 11.96
CA GLU A 75 4.21 -20.06 12.40
C GLU A 75 4.65 -21.20 11.45
N GLU A 76 3.72 -21.83 10.74
CA GLU A 76 4.05 -22.82 9.70
C GLU A 76 4.77 -22.21 8.49
N LEU A 77 4.60 -20.90 8.26
CA LEU A 77 5.29 -20.16 7.19
C LEU A 77 6.70 -19.73 7.61
N ARG A 78 7.04 -19.79 8.91
CA ARG A 78 8.37 -19.41 9.41
C ARG A 78 9.48 -20.16 8.69
N HIS A 79 9.29 -21.47 8.49
CA HIS A 79 10.28 -22.38 7.92
C HIS A 79 10.18 -22.58 6.41
N LYS A 80 9.25 -21.89 5.72
CA LYS A 80 9.09 -22.00 4.26
C LYS A 80 9.79 -20.84 3.58
N ASP A 81 10.50 -21.12 2.49
CA ASP A 81 11.23 -20.12 1.71
C ASP A 81 10.38 -19.43 0.63
N PHE A 82 9.10 -19.20 0.95
CA PHE A 82 8.11 -18.66 0.00
C PHE A 82 8.38 -17.22 -0.45
N LEU A 83 9.36 -16.54 0.16
CA LEU A 83 9.73 -15.16 -0.14
C LEU A 83 11.02 -15.04 -0.97
N LEU A 84 11.77 -16.13 -1.20
CA LEU A 84 13.05 -16.05 -1.93
C LEU A 84 12.86 -15.63 -3.39
N ASP A 85 11.75 -16.04 -4.02
CA ASP A 85 11.44 -15.70 -5.42
C ASP A 85 10.81 -14.30 -5.58
N GLU A 86 10.48 -13.61 -4.48
CA GLU A 86 9.80 -12.32 -4.51
C GLU A 86 10.80 -11.16 -4.59
N GLN A 87 10.55 -10.22 -5.50
CA GLN A 87 11.29 -8.96 -5.55
C GLN A 87 10.76 -8.00 -4.48
N LEU A 88 11.31 -8.10 -3.27
CA LEU A 88 10.86 -7.32 -2.11
C LEU A 88 11.69 -6.07 -1.83
N LEU A 89 12.95 -6.03 -2.28
CA LEU A 89 13.88 -4.95 -1.98
C LEU A 89 14.53 -4.40 -3.27
N PRO A 90 14.84 -3.09 -3.32
CA PRO A 90 15.65 -2.51 -4.39
C PRO A 90 17.04 -3.16 -4.48
N LYS A 91 17.60 -3.25 -5.70
CA LYS A 91 18.91 -3.89 -5.94
C LYS A 91 20.03 -3.20 -5.15
N ARG A 92 20.02 -1.87 -5.08
CA ARG A 92 20.95 -1.06 -4.30
C ARG A 92 20.94 -1.44 -2.82
N VAL A 93 19.75 -1.64 -2.23
CA VAL A 93 19.63 -2.02 -0.81
C VAL A 93 20.22 -3.41 -0.58
N LYS A 94 19.90 -4.37 -1.46
CA LYS A 94 20.47 -5.73 -1.40
C LYS A 94 22.00 -5.71 -1.47
N ASN A 95 22.56 -4.89 -2.35
CA ASN A 95 24.00 -4.80 -2.60
C ASN A 95 24.77 -3.94 -1.56
N MET A 96 24.07 -3.08 -0.82
CA MET A 96 24.69 -2.17 0.16
C MET A 96 25.22 -2.92 1.39
N TYR A 97 24.61 -4.06 1.73
CA TYR A 97 24.98 -4.88 2.87
C TYR A 97 25.46 -6.24 2.37
N GLN A 98 26.47 -6.81 3.02
CA GLN A 98 26.99 -8.15 2.71
C GLN A 98 26.07 -9.23 3.32
N LEU A 99 24.79 -9.19 2.96
CA LEU A 99 23.76 -10.11 3.44
C LEU A 99 23.31 -11.01 2.29
N THR A 100 23.04 -12.28 2.60
CA THR A 100 22.44 -13.21 1.63
C THR A 100 20.95 -12.93 1.46
N ASP A 101 20.34 -13.44 0.39
CA ASP A 101 18.90 -13.30 0.17
C ASP A 101 18.08 -13.92 1.32
N GLU A 102 18.55 -15.03 1.90
CA GLU A 102 17.94 -15.67 3.06
C GLU A 102 17.97 -14.75 4.29
N GLN A 103 19.10 -14.08 4.54
CA GLN A 103 19.24 -13.15 5.68
C GLN A 103 18.37 -11.89 5.52
N TRP A 104 18.11 -11.46 4.29
CA TRP A 104 17.14 -10.40 4.03
C TRP A 104 15.71 -10.88 4.28
N VAL A 105 15.37 -12.08 3.79
CA VAL A 105 14.06 -12.70 4.02
C VAL A 105 13.80 -12.91 5.51
N GLU A 106 14.78 -13.35 6.30
CA GLU A 106 14.65 -13.50 7.75
C GLU A 106 14.32 -12.17 8.45
N ARG A 107 15.00 -11.07 8.06
CA ARG A 107 14.68 -9.73 8.59
C ARG A 107 13.27 -9.29 8.25
N ILE A 108 12.84 -9.51 7.01
CA ILE A 108 11.47 -9.18 6.56
C ILE A 108 10.46 -10.04 7.32
N LYS A 109 10.72 -11.35 7.47
CA LYS A 109 9.87 -12.27 8.24
C LYS A 109 9.75 -11.86 9.70
N SER A 110 10.84 -11.39 10.31
CA SER A 110 10.81 -10.90 11.70
C SER A 110 9.83 -9.74 11.85
N LEU A 111 9.94 -8.72 10.99
CA LEU A 111 9.01 -7.58 11.03
C LEU A 111 7.58 -7.99 10.67
N TYR A 112 7.42 -8.88 9.70
CA TYR A 112 6.12 -9.44 9.32
C TYR A 112 5.44 -10.18 10.48
N ALA A 113 6.21 -10.91 11.30
CA ALA A 113 5.71 -11.57 12.50
C ALA A 113 5.35 -10.58 13.63
N ASP A 114 6.01 -9.42 13.69
CA ASP A 114 5.72 -8.37 14.67
C ASP A 114 4.47 -7.53 14.32
N HIS A 115 3.95 -7.67 13.10
CA HIS A 115 2.74 -6.96 12.70
C HIS A 115 1.52 -7.39 13.53
N PRO A 116 0.61 -6.46 13.85
CA PRO A 116 -0.62 -6.81 14.56
C PRO A 116 -1.42 -7.86 13.80
N THR A 117 -1.77 -8.95 14.48
CA THR A 117 -2.63 -10.00 13.90
C THR A 117 -3.97 -9.41 13.48
N GLY A 118 -4.42 -9.79 12.29
CA GLY A 118 -5.65 -9.36 11.67
C GLY A 118 -5.49 -8.13 10.78
N LEU A 119 -4.28 -7.60 10.54
CA LEU A 119 -4.11 -6.44 9.66
C LEU A 119 -4.61 -6.80 8.25
N SER A 120 -5.65 -6.11 7.80
CA SER A 120 -6.24 -6.40 6.49
C SER A 120 -5.31 -5.95 5.37
N ARG A 121 -5.48 -6.53 4.18
CA ARG A 121 -4.72 -6.12 2.99
C ARG A 121 -4.76 -4.61 2.76
N ALA A 122 -5.95 -3.99 2.83
CA ALA A 122 -6.10 -2.55 2.63
C ALA A 122 -5.43 -1.74 3.75
N GLU A 123 -5.43 -2.22 4.99
CA GLU A 123 -4.70 -1.54 6.08
C GLU A 123 -3.19 -1.64 5.86
N ALA A 124 -2.66 -2.81 5.48
CA ALA A 124 -1.24 -3.01 5.19
C ALA A 124 -0.75 -2.19 3.98
N GLU A 125 -1.53 -2.15 2.89
CA GLU A 125 -1.25 -1.30 1.73
C GLU A 125 -1.24 0.20 2.10
N MET A 126 -2.10 0.63 3.03
CA MET A 126 -2.13 2.02 3.50
C MET A 126 -0.91 2.34 4.38
N GLU A 127 -0.53 1.47 5.31
CA GLU A 127 0.67 1.67 6.14
C GLU A 127 1.95 1.71 5.30
N TYR A 128 2.04 0.88 4.25
CA TYR A 128 3.11 0.99 3.25
C TYR A 128 3.17 2.40 2.62
N LEU A 129 2.01 2.92 2.19
CA LEU A 129 1.92 4.23 1.54
C LEU A 129 2.21 5.39 2.49
N LYS A 130 1.86 5.26 3.77
CA LYS A 130 2.16 6.25 4.82
C LYS A 130 3.66 6.40 5.04
N ILE A 131 4.43 5.31 4.94
CA ILE A 131 5.89 5.37 4.98
C ILE A 131 6.42 5.95 3.66
N ALA A 132 5.87 5.49 2.53
CA ALA A 132 6.34 5.91 1.21
C ALA A 132 6.20 7.41 0.96
N GLN A 133 5.12 8.04 1.44
CA GLN A 133 4.88 9.47 1.23
C GLN A 133 5.93 10.38 1.90
N ASP A 134 6.63 9.88 2.92
CA ASP A 134 7.65 10.62 3.65
C ASP A 134 9.04 10.54 2.97
N LEU A 135 9.20 9.71 1.93
CA LEU A 135 10.45 9.61 1.17
C LEU A 135 10.68 10.89 0.35
N GLU A 136 11.92 11.37 0.30
CA GLU A 136 12.25 12.69 -0.29
C GLU A 136 11.95 12.78 -1.78
N MET A 137 12.01 11.65 -2.49
CA MET A 137 11.73 11.58 -3.93
C MET A 137 10.28 11.21 -4.26
N TYR A 138 9.45 10.95 -3.25
CA TYR A 138 8.07 10.53 -3.46
C TYR A 138 7.27 11.61 -4.19
N GLY A 139 6.53 11.20 -5.21
CA GLY A 139 5.64 12.10 -5.96
C GLY A 139 6.33 13.26 -6.67
N THR A 140 7.66 13.22 -6.83
CA THR A 140 8.44 14.29 -7.46
C THR A 140 8.80 13.92 -8.90
N GLY A 141 8.28 14.69 -9.87
CA GLY A 141 8.73 14.63 -11.26
C GLY A 141 10.01 15.43 -11.46
N TYR A 142 11.12 14.76 -11.79
CA TYR A 142 12.43 15.39 -11.96
C TYR A 142 12.74 15.71 -13.43
N TYR A 143 13.07 16.97 -13.71
CA TYR A 143 13.46 17.46 -15.02
C TYR A 143 14.84 18.10 -14.97
N LEU A 144 15.70 17.74 -15.92
CA LEU A 144 17.02 18.35 -16.04
C LEU A 144 16.88 19.71 -16.72
N ILE A 145 17.34 20.77 -16.06
CA ILE A 145 17.22 22.15 -16.51
C ILE A 145 18.55 22.89 -16.39
N GLN A 146 18.68 24.04 -17.05
CA GLN A 146 19.83 24.93 -16.92
C GLN A 146 19.40 26.33 -16.47
N ASN A 147 20.14 26.96 -15.56
CA ASN A 147 19.90 28.36 -15.23
C ASN A 147 20.49 29.31 -16.30
N ASP A 148 20.30 30.62 -16.10
CA ASP A 148 20.88 31.69 -16.92
C ASP A 148 22.42 31.62 -17.05
N LYS A 149 23.11 31.07 -16.06
CA LYS A 149 24.55 30.82 -16.02
C LYS A 149 24.96 29.46 -16.61
N GLN A 150 24.06 28.75 -17.30
CA GLN A 150 24.30 27.42 -17.89
C GLN A 150 24.71 26.33 -16.88
N THR A 151 24.37 26.53 -15.60
CA THR A 151 24.56 25.50 -14.57
C THR A 151 23.42 24.50 -14.65
N GLU A 152 23.76 23.21 -14.73
CA GLU A 152 22.78 22.12 -14.71
C GLU A 152 22.19 21.94 -13.30
N LEU A 153 20.86 21.83 -13.25
CA LEU A 153 20.07 21.69 -12.03
C LEU A 153 18.92 20.71 -12.29
N TRP A 154 18.33 20.19 -11.21
CA TRP A 154 17.07 19.45 -11.32
C TRP A 154 15.90 20.31 -10.87
N LEU A 155 14.85 20.34 -11.67
CA LEU A 155 13.53 20.83 -11.30
C LEU A 155 12.71 19.65 -10.79
N GLY A 156 12.24 19.70 -9.55
CA GLY A 156 11.27 18.76 -9.01
C GLY A 156 9.89 19.39 -8.92
N ILE A 157 8.90 18.76 -9.54
CA ILE A 157 7.50 19.19 -9.47
C ILE A 157 6.75 18.18 -8.60
N GLN A 158 6.07 18.65 -7.57
CA GLN A 158 5.36 17.81 -6.61
C GLN A 158 4.01 18.42 -6.19
N ALA A 159 3.20 17.64 -5.47
CA ALA A 159 1.86 18.04 -5.04
C ALA A 159 1.84 19.32 -4.19
N THR A 160 2.93 19.62 -3.46
CA THR A 160 3.06 20.77 -2.55
C THR A 160 3.68 22.01 -3.21
N GLY A 161 4.44 21.84 -4.30
CA GLY A 161 5.14 22.95 -4.94
C GLY A 161 6.18 22.53 -5.96
N ILE A 162 7.13 23.44 -6.19
CA ILE A 162 8.27 23.27 -7.09
C ILE A 162 9.55 23.39 -6.29
N ASN A 163 10.49 22.49 -6.53
CA ASN A 163 11.80 22.46 -5.89
C ASN A 163 12.91 22.52 -6.94
N ILE A 164 14.04 23.14 -6.57
CA ILE A 164 15.26 23.18 -7.37
C ILE A 164 16.37 22.47 -6.60
N TYR A 165 17.04 21.55 -7.26
CA TYR A 165 18.12 20.75 -6.68
C TYR A 165 19.42 20.93 -7.46
N SER A 166 20.54 20.71 -6.79
CA SER A 166 21.83 20.53 -7.47
C SER A 166 21.82 19.30 -8.36
N TYR A 167 22.60 19.34 -9.44
CA TYR A 167 22.79 18.20 -10.33
C TYR A 167 23.21 16.92 -9.59
N GLU A 168 24.06 17.03 -8.56
CA GLU A 168 24.62 15.90 -7.82
C GLU A 168 23.70 15.31 -6.74
N ASN A 169 22.62 16.01 -6.35
CA ASN A 169 21.78 15.59 -5.23
C ASN A 169 20.31 15.92 -5.49
N LYS A 170 19.49 14.88 -5.74
CA LYS A 170 18.03 14.97 -5.92
C LYS A 170 17.22 14.86 -4.63
N LEU A 171 17.84 14.59 -3.48
CA LEU A 171 17.14 14.37 -2.22
C LEU A 171 16.87 15.68 -1.48
N VAL A 172 17.85 16.59 -1.47
CA VAL A 172 17.77 17.83 -0.69
C VAL A 172 17.60 19.04 -1.63
N PRO A 173 16.46 19.73 -1.59
CA PRO A 173 16.23 20.91 -2.42
C PRO A 173 17.09 22.09 -1.92
N LYS A 174 17.62 22.87 -2.87
CA LYS A 174 18.32 24.15 -2.60
C LYS A 174 17.36 25.32 -2.50
N VAL A 175 16.29 25.29 -3.30
CA VAL A 175 15.24 26.30 -3.34
C VAL A 175 13.90 25.60 -3.46
N SER A 176 12.90 26.07 -2.72
CA SER A 176 11.56 25.52 -2.74
C SER A 176 10.55 26.66 -2.88
N PHE A 177 9.56 26.46 -3.74
CA PHE A 177 8.43 27.37 -3.96
C PHE A 177 7.14 26.60 -3.67
N ILE A 178 6.40 27.02 -2.65
CA ILE A 178 5.09 26.44 -2.37
C ILE A 178 4.09 26.98 -3.40
N TRP A 179 3.12 26.16 -3.83
CA TRP A 179 2.14 26.60 -4.84
C TRP A 179 1.44 27.93 -4.50
N SER A 180 1.13 28.21 -3.23
CA SER A 180 0.53 29.49 -2.81
C SER A 180 1.47 30.70 -2.91
N GLU A 181 2.78 30.46 -3.00
CA GLU A 181 3.81 31.49 -3.14
C GLU A 181 4.16 31.75 -4.59
N ILE A 182 3.57 31.04 -5.54
CA ILE A 182 3.82 31.23 -6.97
C ILE A 182 2.73 32.13 -7.53
N LYS A 183 3.12 33.30 -8.05
CA LYS A 183 2.22 34.24 -8.70
C LYS A 183 1.88 33.78 -10.10
N ASN A 184 2.88 33.33 -10.86
CA ASN A 184 2.75 32.97 -12.26
C ASN A 184 3.89 32.05 -12.71
N ILE A 185 3.60 31.16 -13.66
CA ILE A 185 4.60 30.36 -14.37
C ILE A 185 4.40 30.65 -15.86
N SER A 186 5.40 31.24 -16.50
CA SER A 186 5.32 31.66 -17.89
C SER A 186 6.40 31.04 -18.76
N PHE A 187 6.08 30.86 -20.04
CA PHE A 187 6.92 30.21 -21.02
C PHE A 187 7.23 31.20 -22.14
N LYS A 188 8.52 31.38 -22.45
CA LYS A 188 8.98 32.19 -23.58
C LYS A 188 10.02 31.41 -24.36
N ASN A 189 9.62 30.83 -25.48
CA ASN A 189 10.44 29.92 -26.29
C ASN A 189 10.92 28.70 -25.46
N THR A 190 12.22 28.64 -25.17
CA THR A 190 12.87 27.61 -24.34
C THR A 190 13.05 28.04 -22.88
N GLN A 191 12.69 29.28 -22.54
CA GLN A 191 12.79 29.83 -21.19
C GLN A 191 11.49 29.64 -20.43
N ILE A 192 11.62 29.20 -19.18
CA ILE A 192 10.53 29.07 -18.22
C ILE A 192 10.84 29.98 -17.05
N LEU A 193 9.88 30.84 -16.71
CA LEU A 193 9.99 31.83 -15.65
C LEU A 193 8.95 31.52 -14.56
N ILE A 194 9.44 31.28 -13.34
CA ILE A 194 8.63 31.15 -12.13
C ILE A 194 8.71 32.47 -11.38
N GLU A 195 7.57 33.15 -11.30
CA GLU A 195 7.44 34.42 -10.59
C GLU A 195 6.80 34.17 -9.22
N PRO A 196 7.55 34.36 -8.12
CA PRO A 196 7.00 34.27 -6.78
C PRO A 196 6.04 35.43 -6.47
N MET A 197 5.22 35.25 -5.44
CA MET A 197 4.38 36.27 -4.83
C MET A 197 5.28 37.25 -4.06
N GLY A 198 5.16 38.55 -4.35
CA GLY A 198 5.95 39.60 -3.71
C GLY A 198 6.89 40.30 -4.70
N LYS A 199 6.98 41.63 -4.61
CA LYS A 199 7.75 42.44 -5.57
C LYS A 199 9.27 42.33 -5.37
N ASP A 200 9.71 41.91 -4.19
CA ASP A 200 11.12 41.88 -3.79
C ASP A 200 11.75 40.47 -3.82
N VAL A 201 10.98 39.45 -4.24
CA VAL A 201 11.49 38.07 -4.36
C VAL A 201 11.96 37.83 -5.79
N GLN A 202 13.20 37.35 -5.94
CA GLN A 202 13.79 37.13 -7.27
C GLN A 202 13.06 36.01 -8.02
N SER A 203 12.60 36.32 -9.24
CA SER A 203 12.03 35.31 -10.15
C SER A 203 13.09 34.30 -10.57
N PHE A 204 12.69 33.03 -10.66
CA PHE A 204 13.56 31.95 -11.10
C PHE A 204 13.35 31.69 -12.58
N CYS A 205 14.39 31.84 -13.39
CA CYS A 205 14.37 31.58 -14.82
C CYS A 205 15.29 30.40 -15.15
N PHE A 206 14.78 29.45 -15.92
CA PHE A 206 15.57 28.33 -16.42
C PHE A 206 15.27 28.06 -17.89
N ILE A 207 16.19 27.36 -18.53
CA ILE A 207 16.19 27.03 -19.94
C ILE A 207 16.12 25.50 -20.06
N SER A 208 15.28 25.03 -20.96
CA SER A 208 15.29 23.66 -21.45
C SER A 208 15.22 23.67 -22.97
N ASN A 209 16.15 22.93 -23.57
CA ASN A 209 16.30 22.84 -25.03
C ASN A 209 15.28 21.88 -25.67
N ASP A 210 14.46 21.19 -24.86
CA ASP A 210 13.43 20.27 -25.31
C ASP A 210 12.02 20.86 -25.14
N VAL A 211 11.39 21.19 -26.27
CA VAL A 211 10.03 21.73 -26.32
C VAL A 211 9.00 20.72 -25.79
N SER A 212 9.22 19.42 -25.98
CA SER A 212 8.32 18.38 -25.49
C SER A 212 8.35 18.32 -23.97
N MET A 213 9.55 18.32 -23.38
CA MET A 213 9.74 18.42 -21.95
C MET A 213 9.08 19.68 -21.36
N ASN A 214 9.20 20.83 -22.04
CA ASN A 214 8.58 22.07 -21.57
C ASN A 214 7.06 21.99 -21.52
N ARG A 215 6.43 21.30 -22.48
CA ARG A 215 4.98 21.05 -22.45
C ARG A 215 4.58 20.15 -21.29
N GLU A 216 5.38 19.13 -21.02
CA GLU A 216 5.16 18.20 -19.90
C GLU A 216 5.29 18.91 -18.55
N ILE A 217 6.36 19.70 -18.35
CA ILE A 217 6.55 20.55 -17.17
C ILE A 217 5.35 21.48 -16.96
N LEU A 218 4.88 22.14 -18.02
CA LEU A 218 3.71 23.03 -17.94
C LEU A 218 2.45 22.27 -17.51
N LEU A 219 2.20 21.10 -18.10
CA LEU A 219 1.04 20.27 -17.79
C LEU A 219 1.06 19.83 -16.32
N LEU A 220 2.19 19.34 -15.84
CA LEU A 220 2.36 18.93 -14.46
C LEU A 220 2.25 20.10 -13.48
N CYS A 221 2.86 21.24 -13.77
CA CYS A 221 2.73 22.43 -12.92
C CYS A 221 1.26 22.88 -12.83
N SER A 222 0.58 22.93 -13.98
CA SER A 222 -0.82 23.36 -14.03
C SER A 222 -1.75 22.39 -13.30
N GLY A 223 -1.59 21.09 -13.54
CA GLY A 223 -2.40 20.05 -12.89
C GLY A 223 -2.16 19.95 -11.38
N ASN A 224 -0.90 20.02 -10.94
CA ASN A 224 -0.58 20.03 -9.50
C ASN A 224 -1.11 21.29 -8.82
N HIS A 225 -0.95 22.47 -9.42
CA HIS A 225 -1.49 23.72 -8.88
C HIS A 225 -3.03 23.71 -8.82
N GLU A 226 -3.71 23.19 -9.85
CA GLU A 226 -5.17 23.04 -9.84
C GLU A 226 -5.63 22.13 -8.70
N LEU A 227 -4.99 20.96 -8.54
CA LEU A 227 -5.31 20.03 -7.46
C LEU A 227 -4.98 20.62 -6.08
N TYR A 228 -3.88 21.35 -5.95
CA TYR A 228 -3.50 22.07 -4.73
C TYR A 228 -4.58 23.08 -4.32
N LEU A 229 -5.09 23.87 -5.28
CA LEU A 229 -6.19 24.81 -5.03
C LEU A 229 -7.50 24.09 -4.72
N LYS A 230 -7.78 22.97 -5.40
CA LYS A 230 -8.99 22.16 -5.17
C LYS A 230 -9.03 21.61 -3.75
N ARG A 231 -7.89 21.13 -3.22
CA ARG A 231 -7.78 20.61 -1.84
C ARG A 231 -7.98 21.66 -0.74
N ARG A 232 -7.81 22.95 -1.06
CA ARG A 232 -8.01 24.08 -0.14
C ARG A 232 -9.44 24.61 -0.14
N LYS A 233 -10.29 24.08 -1.01
CA LYS A 233 -11.73 24.36 -1.02
C LYS A 233 -12.46 23.23 -0.29
N PRO A 234 -13.67 23.49 0.23
CA PRO A 234 -14.53 22.42 0.74
C PRO A 234 -14.76 21.35 -0.33
N ASP A 235 -14.83 20.09 0.10
CA ASP A 235 -15.14 18.96 -0.76
C ASP A 235 -16.43 19.21 -1.55
N SER A 236 -16.45 18.80 -2.83
CA SER A 236 -17.70 18.78 -3.59
C SER A 236 -18.69 17.79 -2.97
N LEU A 237 -19.99 17.98 -3.25
CA LEU A 237 -21.03 17.07 -2.75
C LEU A 237 -20.74 15.61 -3.14
N GLU A 238 -20.31 15.38 -4.38
CA GLU A 238 -19.91 14.05 -4.86
C GLU A 238 -18.78 13.44 -4.02
N LEU A 239 -17.74 14.23 -3.72
CA LEU A 239 -16.60 13.77 -2.94
C LEU A 239 -16.99 13.50 -1.48
N GLN A 240 -17.87 14.31 -0.90
CA GLN A 240 -18.44 14.08 0.43
C GLN A 240 -19.23 12.77 0.47
N VAL A 241 -20.11 12.53 -0.51
CA VAL A 241 -20.86 11.27 -0.63
C VAL A 241 -19.91 10.09 -0.77
N MET A 242 -18.88 10.20 -1.61
CA MET A 242 -17.89 9.15 -1.80
C MET A 242 -17.13 8.81 -0.51
N LYS A 243 -16.72 9.84 0.26
CA LYS A 243 -16.08 9.66 1.57
C LYS A 243 -17.01 9.01 2.59
N LEU A 244 -18.28 9.42 2.64
CA LEU A 244 -19.27 8.83 3.54
C LEU A 244 -19.48 7.34 3.24
N GLN A 245 -19.68 6.99 1.96
CA GLN A 245 -19.82 5.60 1.53
C GLN A 245 -18.57 4.77 1.84
N ALA A 246 -17.37 5.30 1.56
CA ALA A 246 -16.12 4.62 1.87
C ALA A 246 -15.96 4.37 3.39
N ASN A 247 -16.31 5.35 4.22
CA ASN A 247 -16.27 5.23 5.68
C ASN A 247 -17.30 4.24 6.21
N GLU A 248 -18.50 4.20 5.65
CA GLU A 248 -19.54 3.23 5.99
C GLU A 248 -19.06 1.80 5.69
N LEU A 249 -18.58 1.56 4.46
CA LEU A 249 -18.02 0.26 4.06
C LEU A 249 -16.82 -0.16 4.92
N LYS A 250 -15.93 0.79 5.27
CA LYS A 250 -14.81 0.53 6.18
C LYS A 250 -15.32 0.15 7.58
N GLY A 251 -16.34 0.84 8.08
CA GLY A 251 -16.99 0.55 9.36
C GLY A 251 -17.67 -0.81 9.38
N GLU A 252 -18.36 -1.20 8.31
CA GLU A 252 -19.00 -2.51 8.17
C GLU A 252 -17.96 -3.63 8.22
N ARG A 253 -16.89 -3.52 7.42
CA ARG A 253 -15.78 -4.49 7.43
C ARG A 253 -15.14 -4.60 8.80
N GLN A 254 -14.97 -3.51 9.53
CA GLN A 254 -14.46 -3.55 10.90
C GLN A 254 -15.39 -4.28 11.87
N ARG A 255 -16.71 -4.12 11.73
CA ARG A 255 -17.70 -4.86 12.53
C ARG A 255 -17.66 -6.36 12.21
N GLU A 256 -17.61 -6.71 10.92
CA GLU A 256 -17.49 -8.11 10.47
C GLU A 256 -16.21 -8.75 10.97
N LYS A 257 -15.06 -8.08 10.82
CA LYS A 257 -13.76 -8.51 11.35
C LYS A 257 -13.82 -8.74 12.86
N LYS A 258 -14.41 -7.83 13.64
CA LYS A 258 -14.58 -8.00 15.09
C LYS A 258 -15.45 -9.21 15.44
N ARG A 259 -16.53 -9.45 14.68
CA ARG A 259 -17.39 -10.63 14.86
C ARG A 259 -16.62 -11.92 14.57
N TYR A 260 -15.95 -11.98 13.43
CA TYR A 260 -15.13 -13.12 13.02
C TYR A 260 -14.03 -13.43 14.05
N MET A 261 -13.29 -12.43 14.52
CA MET A 261 -12.23 -12.65 15.52
C MET A 261 -12.79 -13.18 16.85
N LYS A 262 -13.95 -12.70 17.27
CA LYS A 262 -14.63 -13.21 18.49
C LYS A 262 -15.08 -14.66 18.33
N GLU A 263 -15.56 -15.03 17.14
CA GLU A 263 -15.96 -16.40 16.82
C GLU A 263 -14.75 -17.34 16.72
N LYS A 264 -13.67 -16.91 16.05
CA LYS A 264 -12.38 -17.62 16.01
C LYS A 264 -11.85 -17.90 17.42
N GLN A 265 -11.88 -16.90 18.30
CA GLN A 265 -11.43 -17.07 19.69
C GLN A 265 -12.27 -18.08 20.46
N ARG A 266 -13.61 -18.06 20.27
CA ARG A 266 -14.50 -19.07 20.87
C ARG A 266 -14.21 -20.46 20.34
N SER A 267 -13.95 -20.60 19.03
CA SER A 267 -13.59 -21.88 18.42
C SER A 267 -12.32 -22.46 19.04
N ILE A 268 -11.27 -21.64 19.19
CA ILE A 268 -10.00 -22.05 19.82
C ILE A 268 -10.22 -22.47 21.30
N GLU A 269 -11.04 -21.71 22.05
CA GLU A 269 -11.35 -22.06 23.44
C GLU A 269 -12.12 -23.39 23.55
N LEU A 270 -13.09 -23.62 22.67
CA LEU A 270 -13.85 -24.86 22.60
C LEU A 270 -12.94 -26.05 22.25
N GLU A 271 -12.04 -25.89 21.28
CA GLU A 271 -11.09 -26.94 20.91
C GLU A 271 -10.15 -27.29 22.07
N LYS A 272 -9.66 -26.28 22.80
CA LYS A 272 -8.84 -26.50 23.99
C LYS A 272 -9.60 -27.27 25.08
N ARG A 273 -10.82 -26.85 25.40
CA ARG A 273 -11.69 -27.56 26.37
C ARG A 273 -12.00 -28.99 25.93
N PHE A 274 -12.18 -29.20 24.62
CA PHE A 274 -12.42 -30.52 24.06
C PHE A 274 -11.18 -31.43 24.23
N LYS A 275 -9.98 -30.94 23.92
CA LYS A 275 -8.73 -31.67 24.16
C LYS A 275 -8.53 -31.99 25.64
N GLU A 276 -8.77 -31.03 26.55
CA GLU A 276 -8.70 -31.25 28.00
C GLU A 276 -9.69 -32.33 28.48
N PHE A 277 -10.91 -32.30 27.95
CA PHE A 277 -11.92 -33.32 28.23
C PHE A 277 -11.50 -34.70 27.72
N GLN A 278 -10.96 -34.80 26.49
CA GLN A 278 -10.44 -36.05 25.94
C GLN A 278 -9.30 -36.63 26.80
N THR A 279 -8.30 -35.83 27.16
CA THR A 279 -7.20 -36.28 28.04
C THR A 279 -7.71 -36.74 29.40
N THR A 280 -8.74 -36.08 29.92
CA THR A 280 -9.37 -36.48 31.19
C THR A 280 -10.08 -37.84 31.05
N LEU A 281 -10.80 -38.06 29.95
CA LEU A 281 -11.43 -39.35 29.66
C LEU A 281 -10.42 -40.48 29.54
N GLU A 282 -9.32 -40.26 28.82
CA GLU A 282 -8.23 -41.25 28.68
C GLU A 282 -7.64 -41.65 30.04
N LYS A 283 -7.45 -40.67 30.94
CA LYS A 283 -7.01 -40.92 32.32
C LYS A 283 -8.03 -41.75 33.11
N TYR A 284 -9.32 -41.42 33.03
CA TYR A 284 -10.35 -42.22 33.70
C TYR A 284 -10.46 -43.64 33.14
N GLN A 285 -10.36 -43.82 31.82
CA GLN A 285 -10.38 -45.14 31.17
C GLN A 285 -9.16 -46.00 31.54
N THR A 286 -7.99 -45.39 31.72
CA THR A 286 -6.80 -46.11 32.21
C THR A 286 -6.89 -46.48 33.69
N HIS A 287 -7.71 -45.78 34.50
CA HIS A 287 -7.85 -46.03 35.93
C HIS A 287 -9.04 -46.94 36.31
N LEU A 288 -9.99 -47.19 35.41
CA LEU A 288 -11.23 -47.91 35.72
C LEU A 288 -11.59 -48.95 34.64
N GLY A 289 -11.47 -50.23 35.00
CA GLY A 289 -11.97 -51.35 34.21
C GLY A 289 -13.41 -51.78 34.53
N ASN A 290 -14.38 -50.88 34.79
CA ASN A 290 -15.75 -51.28 35.14
C ASN A 290 -16.85 -50.42 34.49
N GLY A 291 -17.82 -51.08 33.84
CA GLY A 291 -18.78 -50.56 32.87
C GLY A 291 -19.96 -49.69 33.36
N GLU A 292 -19.97 -49.16 34.59
CA GLU A 292 -21.08 -48.32 35.07
C GLU A 292 -21.00 -46.85 34.63
N LEU A 293 -19.85 -46.39 34.10
CA LEU A 293 -19.67 -45.01 33.64
C LEU A 293 -20.06 -44.77 32.17
N GLN A 294 -20.14 -45.83 31.36
CA GLN A 294 -20.39 -45.76 29.91
C GLN A 294 -21.70 -45.02 29.60
N GLU A 295 -22.73 -45.25 30.43
CA GLU A 295 -24.06 -44.67 30.25
C GLU A 295 -24.12 -43.17 30.58
N ASN A 296 -23.34 -42.71 31.57
CA ASN A 296 -23.23 -41.29 31.91
C ASN A 296 -22.38 -40.52 30.89
N LEU A 297 -21.37 -41.18 30.31
CA LEU A 297 -20.54 -40.63 29.25
C LEU A 297 -21.30 -40.49 27.94
N ASP A 298 -22.11 -41.48 27.55
CA ASP A 298 -22.96 -41.41 26.35
C ASP A 298 -24.01 -40.30 26.43
N LYS A 299 -24.59 -40.07 27.63
CA LYS A 299 -25.52 -38.96 27.86
C LYS A 299 -24.82 -37.60 27.70
N LYS A 300 -23.59 -37.46 28.18
CA LYS A 300 -22.80 -36.22 28.07
C LYS A 300 -22.31 -35.97 26.64
N TYR A 301 -21.87 -37.02 25.94
CA TYR A 301 -21.51 -36.98 24.52
C TYR A 301 -22.69 -36.60 23.62
N LYS A 302 -23.89 -37.17 23.86
CA LYS A 302 -25.12 -36.76 23.16
C LYS A 302 -25.49 -35.29 23.42
N MET A 303 -25.26 -34.78 24.63
CA MET A 303 -25.52 -33.36 24.94
C MET A 303 -24.57 -32.41 24.20
N LEU A 304 -23.29 -32.78 24.07
CA LEU A 304 -22.30 -32.05 23.28
C LEU A 304 -22.54 -32.17 21.78
N ASN A 305 -22.92 -33.34 21.27
CA ASN A 305 -23.27 -33.51 19.85
C ASN A 305 -24.52 -32.73 19.44
N LYS A 306 -25.48 -32.53 20.35
CA LYS A 306 -26.63 -31.64 20.10
C LYS A 306 -26.19 -30.17 19.91
N HIS A 307 -25.08 -29.75 20.52
CA HIS A 307 -24.48 -28.44 20.30
C HIS A 307 -23.59 -28.41 19.04
N ASN A 308 -22.98 -29.52 18.63
CA ASN A 308 -22.24 -29.65 17.36
C ASN A 308 -23.14 -29.65 16.12
N VAL A 309 -24.38 -30.14 16.19
CA VAL A 309 -25.33 -30.08 15.05
C VAL A 309 -25.68 -28.62 14.70
N ILE A 310 -25.61 -27.71 15.67
CA ILE A 310 -25.80 -26.27 15.43
C ILE A 310 -24.55 -25.65 14.76
N LEU A 311 -23.34 -26.16 15.07
CA LEU A 311 -22.08 -25.65 14.50
C LEU A 311 -21.74 -26.22 13.12
N TYR A 312 -21.98 -27.51 12.85
CA TYR A 312 -21.79 -28.07 11.51
C TYR A 312 -22.80 -27.50 10.50
N GLY A 313 -23.98 -27.06 10.96
CA GLY A 313 -24.92 -26.31 10.12
C GLY A 313 -24.36 -24.94 9.70
N VAL A 314 -23.68 -24.22 10.59
CA VAL A 314 -23.13 -22.88 10.32
C VAL A 314 -21.85 -22.96 9.49
N ILE A 315 -21.03 -24.01 9.66
CA ILE A 315 -19.78 -24.18 8.92
C ILE A 315 -20.00 -24.79 7.53
N ASN A 316 -21.00 -25.66 7.32
CA ASN A 316 -21.27 -26.28 6.00
C ASN A 316 -22.45 -25.67 5.20
N TYR A 317 -23.39 -24.94 5.81
CA TYR A 317 -24.51 -24.29 5.10
C TYR A 317 -24.42 -22.76 5.04
N GLY A 318 -23.22 -22.21 5.21
CA GLY A 318 -22.93 -20.81 4.93
C GLY A 318 -22.56 -20.52 3.49
N PHE A 319 -23.14 -21.20 2.48
CA PHE A 319 -23.07 -20.83 1.05
C PHE A 319 -24.04 -21.69 0.23
N LEU A 320 -25.30 -21.27 0.15
CA LEU A 320 -26.21 -21.65 -0.94
C LEU A 320 -27.07 -20.42 -1.24
N GLU A 321 -26.70 -19.77 -2.34
CA GLU A 321 -27.54 -18.96 -3.23
C GLU A 321 -28.47 -17.89 -2.62
N VAL A 322 -28.00 -16.64 -2.67
CA VAL A 322 -28.86 -15.52 -3.07
C VAL A 322 -28.32 -15.00 -4.40
N TYR A 323 -28.73 -15.66 -5.47
CA TYR A 323 -28.85 -15.09 -6.82
C TYR A 323 -30.28 -15.41 -7.27
N GLU A 324 -31.18 -14.44 -7.12
CA GLU A 324 -32.24 -14.11 -8.07
C GLU A 324 -32.37 -12.59 -8.12
#